data_AF-D7FRU2-F1
#
_entry.id   AF-D7FRU2-F1
#
_cell.length_a   1.000
_cell.length_b   1.000
_cell.length_c   1.000
_cell.angle_alpha   90.00
_cell.angle_beta   90.00
_cell.angle_gamma   90.00
#
_symmetry.space_group_name_H-M   'P 1'
#
loop_
_entity.id
_entity.type
_entity.pdbx_description
1 polymer ?
#
loop_
_entity_poly.entity_id
_entity_poly.type
_entity_poly.pdbx_seq_one_letter_code
_entity_poly.pdbx_strand_id
1 'polypeptide(L)'
;MGGVGDGNAAPSSLQPEQQVVGENHYARPEVTKWRHKAVIIPGFATDARVFEKLCHRLERRGVASVVVPIRWYHWLPTLGGRSVRPILDRIHETVIRCVCAQEHKDMPYAFNEPGLQSEVAPYTAEDFWAEMGDPKRGAHHMGPIDLPVLPSKPSVDERVVLIAHSAGGWMSRIYLSEACYDGRIYNASHAVNGLVTLGTPHVRLTDDKGRHRELPFSRNFKFVEERCTGEKGGDWEKIIPTVCIGGSALEGRSTFGGMFKDLVYQSYELCCGDGSGTGDGITPLKSAFDMAGAKRYVELEGVLHAARMGGKWYGSDDVIDSWLEPSLDTIFGPPVEEVEGTRNVFKTTTELPQKGSSRTVVHDGDRVQNDVT
;
A
#
# COMPACT_ATOMS: atom_id res chain seq x y z
N MET A 1 -1.44 -67.81 36.62
CA MET A 1 -1.91 -66.45 36.89
C MET A 1 -0.68 -65.56 36.83
N GLY A 2 -0.50 -64.55 35.99
CA GLY A 2 -1.38 -63.72 35.15
C GLY A 2 -0.75 -62.32 35.15
N GLY A 3 -0.49 -61.75 33.97
CA GLY A 3 0.12 -60.43 33.69
C GLY A 3 1.56 -60.53 33.16
N VAL A 4 1.94 -60.33 31.88
CA VAL A 4 1.55 -59.35 30.82
C VAL A 4 1.67 -57.92 31.36
N GLY A 5 2.42 -56.97 30.80
CA GLY A 5 3.24 -56.78 29.58
C GLY A 5 3.68 -55.30 29.67
N ASP A 6 4.94 -54.95 29.40
CA ASP A 6 5.40 -54.15 28.24
C ASP A 6 6.47 -53.21 28.86
N GLY A 7 7.68 -52.99 28.36
CA GLY A 7 8.08 -52.93 26.97
C GLY A 7 7.84 -51.53 26.41
N ASN A 8 8.54 -50.49 26.91
CA ASN A 8 9.29 -49.57 26.03
C ASN A 8 9.92 -48.35 26.72
N ALA A 9 11.14 -48.12 26.26
CA ALA A 9 11.98 -46.94 26.31
C ALA A 9 11.27 -45.59 26.53
N ALA A 10 11.88 -44.81 27.41
CA ALA A 10 11.67 -43.37 27.50
C ALA A 10 11.87 -42.71 26.12
N PRO A 11 10.96 -41.84 25.66
CA PRO A 11 11.17 -41.09 24.44
C PRO A 11 12.29 -40.07 24.66
N SER A 12 13.35 -40.24 23.86
CA SER A 12 14.46 -39.31 23.72
C SER A 12 13.94 -37.89 23.50
N SER A 13 14.53 -36.95 24.21
CA SER A 13 14.42 -35.52 23.96
C SER A 13 14.69 -35.21 22.49
N LEU A 14 13.63 -34.99 21.71
CA LEU A 14 13.72 -34.36 20.40
C LEU A 14 14.17 -32.92 20.65
N GLN A 15 15.46 -32.67 20.38
CA GLN A 15 15.95 -31.32 20.21
C GLN A 15 15.14 -30.66 19.08
N PRO A 16 14.67 -29.42 19.25
CA PRO A 16 14.04 -28.72 18.14
C PRO A 16 15.05 -28.63 17.01
N GLU A 17 14.69 -29.17 15.85
CA GLU A 17 15.45 -29.07 14.62
C GLU A 17 15.86 -27.60 14.43
N GLN A 18 17.15 -27.34 14.55
CA GLN A 18 17.74 -26.10 14.07
C GLN A 18 17.51 -26.10 12.56
N GLN A 19 16.44 -25.41 12.14
CA GLN A 19 16.26 -25.05 10.76
C GLN A 19 17.42 -24.11 10.42
N VAL A 20 18.46 -24.69 9.82
CA VAL A 20 19.59 -23.97 9.26
C VAL A 20 19.02 -22.97 8.27
N VAL A 21 18.94 -21.71 8.69
CA VAL A 21 18.63 -20.59 7.81
C VAL A 21 19.82 -20.47 6.88
N GLY A 22 19.71 -21.10 5.71
CA GLY A 22 20.70 -20.99 4.66
C GLY A 22 20.87 -19.51 4.30
N GLU A 23 22.10 -19.03 4.43
CA GLU A 23 22.58 -17.78 3.87
C GLU A 23 22.31 -17.76 2.36
N ASN A 24 21.17 -17.21 1.96
CA ASN A 24 21.00 -16.68 0.61
C ASN A 24 20.92 -15.17 0.75
N HIS A 25 22.09 -14.52 0.65
CA HIS A 25 22.15 -13.14 0.21
C HIS A 25 21.41 -13.08 -1.13
N TYR A 26 20.24 -12.46 -1.15
CA TYR A 26 19.42 -12.32 -2.35
C TYR A 26 20.14 -11.37 -3.32
N ALA A 27 21.01 -11.92 -4.15
CA ALA A 27 21.51 -11.24 -5.34
C ALA A 27 20.29 -10.86 -6.20
N ARG A 28 20.19 -9.59 -6.59
CA ARG A 28 19.16 -9.11 -7.50
C ARG A 28 19.23 -9.91 -8.80
N PRO A 29 18.09 -10.34 -9.38
CA PRO A 29 18.10 -11.06 -10.65
C PRO A 29 18.73 -10.19 -11.75
N GLU A 30 19.65 -10.74 -12.53
CA GLU A 30 20.21 -10.06 -13.69
C GLU A 30 19.16 -9.98 -14.80
N VAL A 31 18.41 -8.88 -14.83
CA VAL A 31 17.53 -8.53 -15.94
C VAL A 31 18.19 -7.43 -16.74
N THR A 32 18.35 -7.65 -18.04
CA THR A 32 19.20 -6.84 -18.92
C THR A 32 18.58 -5.50 -19.32
N LYS A 33 17.28 -5.28 -19.08
CA LYS A 33 16.63 -3.96 -19.25
C LYS A 33 15.30 -3.86 -18.49
N TRP A 34 15.15 -2.81 -17.70
CA TRP A 34 13.90 -2.43 -17.03
C TRP A 34 13.16 -1.37 -17.84
N ARG A 35 11.82 -1.33 -17.76
CA ARG A 35 11.01 -0.34 -18.48
C ARG A 35 10.72 0.90 -17.64
N HIS A 36 10.53 0.74 -16.34
CA HIS A 36 10.12 1.82 -15.44
C HIS A 36 10.81 1.70 -14.08
N LYS A 37 11.02 2.84 -13.41
CA LYS A 37 11.46 2.91 -12.02
C LYS A 37 10.27 3.11 -11.10
N ALA A 38 10.27 2.47 -9.93
CA ALA A 38 9.24 2.66 -8.92
C ALA A 38 9.82 2.90 -7.52
N VAL A 39 9.18 3.79 -6.77
CA VAL A 39 9.45 4.03 -5.35
C VAL A 39 8.24 3.61 -4.54
N ILE A 40 8.42 2.59 -3.69
CA ILE A 40 7.38 2.10 -2.78
C ILE A 40 7.42 2.92 -1.50
N ILE A 41 6.30 3.53 -1.14
CA ILE A 41 6.14 4.34 0.06
C ILE A 41 5.34 3.53 1.10
N PRO A 42 5.98 3.09 2.20
CA PRO A 42 5.32 2.36 3.28
C PRO A 42 4.17 3.12 3.94
N GLY A 43 3.21 2.37 4.46
CA GLY A 43 2.16 2.85 5.33
C GLY A 43 2.62 3.09 6.77
N PHE A 44 1.77 3.76 7.54
CA PHE A 44 2.03 4.13 8.93
C PHE A 44 2.43 2.90 9.78
N ALA A 45 3.40 3.08 10.68
CA ALA A 45 3.95 2.05 11.57
C ALA A 45 4.49 0.79 10.86
N THR A 46 4.74 0.85 9.55
CA THR A 46 5.25 -0.29 8.79
C THR A 46 6.75 -0.15 8.56
N ASP A 47 7.45 -1.29 8.60
CA ASP A 47 8.87 -1.41 8.29
C ASP A 47 9.07 -1.70 6.79
N ALA A 48 10.04 -1.02 6.17
CA ALA A 48 10.36 -1.18 4.75
C ALA A 48 10.65 -2.64 4.36
N ARG A 49 11.15 -3.46 5.29
CA ARG A 49 11.42 -4.89 5.04
C ARG A 49 10.18 -5.70 4.68
N VAL A 50 8.99 -5.25 5.08
CA VAL A 50 7.72 -5.90 4.69
C VAL A 50 7.52 -5.85 3.16
N PHE A 51 8.12 -4.86 2.48
CA PHE A 51 7.98 -4.65 1.04
C PHE A 51 9.13 -5.25 0.21
N GLU A 52 10.11 -5.92 0.83
CA GLU A 52 11.25 -6.54 0.11
C GLU A 52 10.76 -7.51 -0.97
N LYS A 53 9.85 -8.41 -0.58
CA LYS A 53 9.24 -9.38 -1.50
C LYS A 53 8.47 -8.68 -2.62
N LEU A 54 7.81 -7.56 -2.34
CA LEU A 54 7.13 -6.77 -3.36
C LEU A 54 8.14 -6.16 -4.34
N CYS A 55 9.25 -5.60 -3.86
CA CYS A 55 10.31 -5.08 -4.73
C CYS A 55 10.79 -6.15 -5.71
N HIS A 56 11.17 -7.33 -5.22
CA HIS A 56 11.64 -8.41 -6.09
C HIS A 56 10.58 -8.92 -7.08
N ARG A 57 9.31 -8.91 -6.68
CA ARG A 57 8.19 -9.32 -7.55
C ARG A 57 7.94 -8.30 -8.66
N LEU A 58 8.08 -7.02 -8.37
CA LEU A 58 8.00 -5.92 -9.36
C LEU A 58 9.22 -5.92 -10.28
N GLU A 59 10.41 -6.17 -9.73
CA GLU A 59 11.62 -6.37 -10.51
C GLU A 59 11.39 -7.52 -11.49
N ARG A 60 10.97 -8.72 -11.08
CA ARG A 60 10.67 -9.79 -12.05
C ARG A 60 9.65 -9.44 -13.15
N ARG A 61 8.86 -8.38 -12.98
CA ARG A 61 7.87 -7.86 -13.92
C ARG A 61 8.35 -6.68 -14.77
N GLY A 62 9.64 -6.36 -14.73
CA GLY A 62 10.21 -5.30 -15.56
C GLY A 62 10.28 -3.93 -14.88
N VAL A 63 9.95 -3.82 -13.58
CA VAL A 63 9.86 -2.55 -12.84
C VAL A 63 10.94 -2.47 -11.77
N ALA A 64 11.97 -1.66 -12.02
CA ALA A 64 13.07 -1.39 -11.09
C ALA A 64 12.53 -0.69 -9.83
N SER A 65 12.44 -1.42 -8.71
CA SER A 65 11.72 -0.96 -7.53
C SER A 65 12.62 -0.78 -6.31
N VAL A 66 12.38 0.30 -5.56
CA VAL A 66 13.02 0.57 -4.25
C VAL A 66 11.95 0.94 -3.24
N VAL A 67 12.05 0.42 -2.02
CA VAL A 67 11.23 0.88 -0.90
C VAL A 67 11.91 2.03 -0.16
N VAL A 68 11.16 3.05 0.24
CA VAL A 68 11.71 4.13 1.08
C VAL A 68 12.21 3.53 2.40
N PRO A 69 13.46 3.78 2.83
CA PRO A 69 14.06 3.15 4.01
C PRO A 69 13.47 3.72 5.30
N ILE A 70 12.31 3.18 5.67
CA ILE A 70 11.54 3.56 6.86
C ILE A 70 11.46 2.36 7.81
N ARG A 71 11.71 2.61 9.09
CA ARG A 71 11.53 1.67 10.18
C ARG A 71 10.26 2.03 10.93
N TRP A 72 9.66 1.06 11.61
CA TRP A 72 8.41 1.29 12.34
C TRP A 72 8.56 2.41 13.40
N TYR A 73 9.75 2.59 14.01
CA TYR A 73 10.00 3.67 14.98
C TYR A 73 10.11 5.07 14.37
N HIS A 74 10.41 5.20 13.07
CA HIS A 74 10.42 6.51 12.40
C HIS A 74 9.03 7.16 12.37
N TRP A 75 7.97 6.41 12.66
CA TRP A 75 6.60 6.92 12.75
C TRP A 75 6.23 7.49 14.12
N LEU A 76 6.90 7.08 15.19
CA LEU A 76 6.68 7.60 16.56
C LEU A 76 6.65 9.14 16.65
N PRO A 77 7.50 9.90 15.94
CA PRO A 77 7.55 11.36 16.01
C PRO A 77 6.32 12.01 15.37
N THR A 78 5.66 11.28 14.47
CA THR A 78 4.50 11.72 13.68
C THR A 78 3.17 11.45 14.40
N LEU A 79 3.21 10.72 15.52
CA LEU A 79 2.03 10.38 16.33
C LEU A 79 1.28 11.62 16.82
N GLY A 80 -0.04 11.50 16.91
CA GLY A 80 -0.90 12.56 17.42
C GLY A 80 -1.00 13.79 16.52
N GLY A 81 -0.84 13.61 15.20
CA GLY A 81 -0.99 14.70 14.22
C GLY A 81 0.22 15.61 14.10
N ARG A 82 1.33 15.24 14.73
CA ARG A 82 2.62 15.88 14.55
C ARG A 82 3.05 15.81 13.08
N SER A 83 4.09 16.58 12.78
CA SER A 83 4.66 16.66 11.44
C SER A 83 5.01 15.28 10.88
N VAL A 84 4.65 15.02 9.63
CA VAL A 84 5.15 13.86 8.88
C VAL A 84 6.36 14.20 8.03
N ARG A 85 6.94 15.40 8.20
CA ARG A 85 8.12 15.85 7.46
C ARG A 85 9.31 14.88 7.53
N PRO A 86 9.65 14.23 8.66
CA PRO A 86 10.73 13.25 8.68
C PRO A 86 10.52 12.07 7.71
N ILE A 87 9.26 11.71 7.46
CA ILE A 87 8.89 10.67 6.49
C ILE A 87 8.96 11.22 5.06
N LEU A 88 8.41 12.43 4.84
CA LEU A 88 8.46 13.10 3.54
C LEU A 88 9.90 13.39 3.07
N ASP A 89 10.80 13.73 3.99
CA ASP A 89 12.22 13.96 3.69
C ASP A 89 12.92 12.66 3.23
N ARG A 90 12.58 11.50 3.82
CA ARG A 90 13.07 10.19 3.36
C ARG A 90 12.50 9.80 2.00
N ILE A 91 11.21 10.08 1.76
CA ILE A 91 10.59 9.90 0.45
C ILE A 91 11.34 10.73 -0.59
N HIS A 92 11.58 12.01 -0.29
CA HIS A 92 12.26 12.94 -1.18
C HIS A 92 13.68 12.49 -1.54
N GLU A 93 14.47 12.12 -0.54
CA GLU A 93 15.82 11.59 -0.76
C GLU A 93 15.81 10.34 -1.65
N THR A 94 14.91 9.39 -1.37
CA THR A 94 14.80 8.15 -2.14
C THR A 94 14.45 8.45 -3.59
N VAL A 95 13.46 9.31 -3.82
CA VAL A 95 13.04 9.71 -5.18
C VAL A 95 14.18 10.40 -5.92
N ILE A 96 14.87 11.35 -5.29
CA ILE A 96 15.99 12.06 -5.92
C ILE A 96 17.11 11.09 -6.33
N ARG A 97 17.52 10.20 -5.43
CA ARG A 97 18.53 9.18 -5.72
C ARG A 97 18.09 8.26 -6.87
N CYS A 98 16.83 7.84 -6.87
CA CYS A 98 16.27 7.01 -7.95
C CYS A 98 16.23 7.73 -9.31
N VAL A 99 15.88 9.02 -9.32
CA VAL A 99 15.86 9.82 -10.55
C VAL A 99 17.26 10.00 -11.11
N CYS A 100 18.25 10.26 -10.24
CA CYS A 100 19.63 10.48 -10.66
C CYS A 100 20.39 9.17 -11.01
N ALA A 101 19.90 8.01 -10.57
CA ALA A 101 20.50 6.72 -10.88
C ALA A 101 20.48 6.43 -12.39
N GLN A 102 21.64 6.20 -12.98
CA GLN A 102 21.78 5.89 -14.41
C GLN A 102 21.48 4.42 -14.68
N GLU A 103 21.94 3.53 -13.79
CA GLU A 103 21.67 2.09 -13.86
C GLU A 103 20.94 1.59 -12.61
N HIS A 104 20.35 0.39 -12.69
CA HIS A 104 19.65 -0.22 -11.54
C HIS A 104 20.57 -0.49 -10.35
N LYS A 105 21.84 -0.82 -10.61
CA LYS A 105 22.85 -1.00 -9.56
C LYS A 105 23.13 0.30 -8.78
N ASP A 106 22.84 1.44 -9.40
CA ASP A 106 23.01 2.77 -8.79
C ASP A 106 21.76 3.23 -8.03
N MET A 107 20.62 2.53 -8.21
CA MET A 107 19.41 2.81 -7.43
C MET A 107 19.67 2.52 -5.96
N PRO A 108 19.19 3.37 -5.04
CA PRO A 108 19.42 3.17 -3.62
C PRO A 108 18.85 1.81 -3.19
N TYR A 109 19.67 0.98 -2.58
CA TYR A 109 19.16 -0.24 -1.95
C TYR A 109 18.73 0.11 -0.54
N ALA A 110 17.43 0.05 -0.27
CA ALA A 110 16.86 0.42 1.03
C ALA A 110 17.53 -0.30 2.20
N PHE A 111 18.01 -1.52 1.98
CA PHE A 111 18.62 -2.37 3.01
C PHE A 111 20.15 -2.20 3.12
N ASN A 112 20.75 -1.32 2.30
CA ASN A 112 22.13 -0.86 2.52
C ASN A 112 22.21 0.28 3.56
N GLU A 113 21.08 0.82 3.99
CA GLU A 113 21.05 1.85 5.03
C GLU A 113 21.44 1.25 6.40
N PRO A 114 22.39 1.88 7.13
CA PRO A 114 22.77 1.45 8.47
C PRO A 114 21.55 1.26 9.38
N GLY A 115 21.43 0.08 9.98
CA GLY A 115 20.30 -0.29 10.85
C GLY A 115 19.18 -1.06 10.15
N LEU A 116 19.04 -1.04 8.81
CA LEU A 116 18.19 -2.01 8.11
C LEU A 116 18.88 -3.38 7.91
N GLN A 117 20.20 -3.43 8.07
CA GLN A 117 21.02 -4.64 7.95
C GLN A 117 21.02 -5.54 9.21
N SER A 118 20.71 -4.98 10.39
CA SER A 118 20.75 -5.73 11.65
C SER A 118 19.44 -6.48 11.93
N GLU A 119 19.53 -7.74 12.39
CA GLU A 119 18.41 -8.43 13.01
C GLU A 119 17.87 -7.64 14.21
N VAL A 120 16.55 -7.70 14.41
CA VAL A 120 15.85 -6.91 15.42
C VAL A 120 15.96 -7.65 16.75
N ALA A 121 16.64 -7.05 17.73
CA ALA A 121 16.32 -7.34 19.12
C ALA A 121 14.84 -6.99 19.35
N PRO A 122 14.03 -7.87 19.98
CA PRO A 122 12.60 -7.66 20.11
C PRO A 122 12.33 -6.30 20.77
N TYR A 123 11.62 -5.45 20.04
CA TYR A 123 11.24 -4.12 20.53
C TYR A 123 10.22 -4.28 21.66
N THR A 124 10.59 -3.82 22.85
CA THR A 124 9.78 -4.04 24.06
C THR A 124 8.81 -2.89 24.30
N ALA A 125 7.81 -3.14 25.16
CA ALA A 125 6.94 -2.09 25.64
C ALA A 125 7.70 -1.02 26.45
N GLU A 126 8.84 -1.38 27.07
CA GLU A 126 9.68 -0.44 27.82
C GLU A 126 10.43 0.51 26.89
N ASP A 127 10.95 0.01 25.75
CA ASP A 127 11.53 0.85 24.70
C ASP A 127 10.50 1.85 24.18
N PHE A 128 9.25 1.42 23.98
CA PHE A 128 8.13 2.29 23.59
C PHE A 128 7.86 3.43 24.59
N TRP A 129 7.83 3.13 25.89
CA TRP A 129 7.58 4.16 26.90
C TRP A 129 8.77 5.11 27.08
N ALA A 130 10.01 4.59 27.00
CA ALA A 130 11.22 5.41 27.02
C ALA A 130 11.29 6.37 25.82
N GLU A 131 10.89 5.91 24.63
CA GLU A 131 10.89 6.70 23.40
C GLU A 131 9.75 7.73 23.34
N MET A 132 8.56 7.41 23.87
CA MET A 132 7.45 8.35 23.99
C MET A 132 7.74 9.51 24.96
N GLY A 133 8.66 9.31 25.91
CA GLY A 133 9.09 10.30 26.90
C GLY A 133 10.14 11.30 26.41
N ASP A 134 10.80 11.04 25.27
CA ASP A 134 11.83 11.92 24.70
C ASP A 134 11.36 12.57 23.38
N PRO A 135 10.75 13.76 23.43
CA PRO A 135 10.28 14.46 22.24
C PRO A 135 11.41 14.86 21.26
N LYS A 136 12.69 14.73 21.63
CA LYS A 136 13.83 15.09 20.78
C LYS A 136 14.32 13.94 19.89
N ARG A 137 14.07 12.68 20.24
CA ARG A 137 14.55 11.52 19.47
C ARG A 137 13.77 11.27 18.20
N GLY A 138 12.51 11.71 18.17
CA GLY A 138 11.73 11.69 16.95
C GLY A 138 12.09 12.74 15.91
N ALA A 139 12.77 13.79 16.38
CA ALA A 139 13.45 14.75 15.54
C ALA A 139 14.90 14.30 15.36
N HIS A 140 15.11 13.14 14.73
CA HIS A 140 16.33 13.02 13.95
C HIS A 140 16.22 14.07 12.84
N HIS A 141 16.73 15.25 13.13
CA HIS A 141 17.16 16.21 12.14
C HIS A 141 18.06 15.39 11.20
N MET A 142 17.52 15.00 10.04
CA MET A 142 18.39 14.67 8.94
C MET A 142 19.15 15.98 8.72
N GLY A 143 20.42 16.01 9.12
CA GLY A 143 21.31 17.12 8.79
C GLY A 143 21.28 17.36 7.27
N PRO A 144 21.93 18.40 6.75
CA PRO A 144 22.02 18.58 5.30
C PRO A 144 22.49 17.26 4.65
N ILE A 145 21.57 16.60 3.94
CA ILE A 145 21.86 15.43 3.16
C ILE A 145 22.41 15.98 1.86
N ASP A 146 23.62 15.57 1.49
CA ASP A 146 24.17 15.86 0.18
C ASP A 146 23.38 15.03 -0.84
N LEU A 147 22.31 15.63 -1.34
CA LEU A 147 21.44 15.03 -2.35
C LEU A 147 22.01 15.37 -3.73
N PRO A 148 22.00 14.41 -4.67
CA PRO A 148 22.41 14.70 -6.03
C PRO A 148 21.48 15.76 -6.63
N VAL A 149 22.05 16.60 -7.49
CA VAL A 149 21.29 17.65 -8.17
C VAL A 149 20.32 16.98 -9.14
N LEU A 150 19.03 17.18 -8.91
CA LEU A 150 18.00 16.72 -9.83
C LEU A 150 18.23 17.32 -11.23
N PRO A 151 18.08 16.52 -12.29
CA PRO A 151 18.05 17.06 -13.64
C PRO A 151 16.96 18.14 -13.74
N SER A 152 17.24 19.25 -14.44
CA SER A 152 16.27 20.35 -14.57
C SER A 152 14.97 19.94 -15.28
N LYS A 153 15.02 18.87 -16.09
CA LYS A 153 13.87 18.27 -16.75
C LYS A 153 14.13 16.77 -16.97
N PRO A 154 13.89 15.91 -15.96
CA PRO A 154 14.09 14.48 -16.11
C PRO A 154 13.19 13.94 -17.22
N SER A 155 13.74 13.07 -18.05
CA SER A 155 13.02 12.29 -19.05
C SER A 155 12.06 11.29 -18.38
N VAL A 156 11.13 10.74 -19.16
CA VAL A 156 10.14 9.78 -18.66
C VAL A 156 10.83 8.55 -18.04
N ASP A 157 11.93 8.07 -18.62
CA ASP A 157 12.67 6.90 -18.12
C ASP A 157 13.47 7.21 -16.84
N GLU A 158 13.84 8.48 -16.61
CA GLU A 158 14.51 8.91 -15.38
C GLU A 158 13.53 9.08 -14.22
N ARG A 159 12.30 9.53 -14.49
CA ARG A 159 11.25 9.70 -13.48
C ARG A 159 10.78 8.38 -12.88
N VAL A 160 10.15 8.47 -11.71
CA VAL A 160 9.66 7.29 -10.97
C VAL A 160 8.14 7.20 -10.95
N VAL A 161 7.61 5.99 -10.82
CA VAL A 161 6.24 5.73 -10.38
C VAL A 161 6.22 5.64 -8.86
N LEU A 162 5.32 6.33 -8.18
CA LEU A 162 5.11 6.15 -6.74
C LEU A 162 4.12 5.01 -6.50
N ILE A 163 4.50 4.00 -5.73
CA ILE A 163 3.61 2.92 -5.27
C ILE A 163 3.39 3.11 -3.77
N ALA A 164 2.27 3.70 -3.41
CA ALA A 164 2.03 4.22 -2.08
C ALA A 164 1.03 3.35 -1.30
N HIS A 165 1.49 2.72 -0.22
CA HIS A 165 0.65 1.84 0.60
C HIS A 165 0.03 2.60 1.76
N SER A 166 -1.27 2.44 1.96
CA SER A 166 -2.00 2.98 3.12
C SER A 166 -1.71 4.48 3.32
N ALA A 167 -1.14 4.88 4.47
CA ALA A 167 -0.78 6.27 4.73
C ALA A 167 0.18 6.89 3.71
N GLY A 168 0.98 6.07 3.03
CA GLY A 168 1.84 6.46 1.92
C GLY A 168 1.11 7.30 0.89
N GLY A 169 -0.13 6.94 0.53
CA GLY A 169 -0.85 7.58 -0.56
C GLY A 169 -1.26 9.02 -0.26
N TRP A 170 -1.74 9.34 0.95
CA TRP A 170 -2.05 10.72 1.30
C TRP A 170 -0.79 11.57 1.54
N MET A 171 0.32 10.97 1.98
CA MET A 171 1.60 11.68 2.07
C MET A 171 2.16 12.01 0.67
N SER A 172 1.96 11.13 -0.31
CA SER A 172 2.32 11.41 -1.71
C SER A 172 1.62 12.66 -2.24
N ARG A 173 0.40 12.97 -1.78
CA ARG A 173 -0.30 14.20 -2.18
C ARG A 173 0.41 15.45 -1.65
N ILE A 174 0.92 15.41 -0.42
CA ILE A 174 1.77 16.48 0.11
C ILE A 174 3.05 16.61 -0.73
N TYR A 175 3.70 15.48 -0.99
CA TYR A 175 4.97 15.40 -1.71
C TYR A 175 4.88 15.93 -3.16
N LEU A 176 3.79 15.63 -3.85
CA LEU A 176 3.56 16.06 -5.23
C LEU A 176 3.13 17.53 -5.34
N SER A 177 2.50 18.08 -4.28
CA SER A 177 1.97 19.43 -4.28
C SER A 177 3.04 20.54 -4.16
N GLU A 178 2.64 21.75 -4.53
CA GLU A 178 3.40 22.99 -4.31
C GLU A 178 3.18 23.60 -2.91
N ALA A 179 2.43 22.91 -2.04
CA ALA A 179 2.12 23.40 -0.72
C ALA A 179 3.34 23.37 0.22
N CYS A 180 3.54 24.43 0.99
CA CYS A 180 4.57 24.48 2.03
C CYS A 180 4.10 23.71 3.27
N TYR A 181 4.60 22.49 3.44
CA TYR A 181 4.33 21.64 4.60
C TYR A 181 5.49 21.75 5.60
N ASP A 182 5.20 22.27 6.79
CA ASP A 182 6.17 22.43 7.89
C ASP A 182 7.52 23.03 7.47
N GLY A 183 7.44 24.09 6.65
CA GLY A 183 8.58 24.88 6.19
C GLY A 183 9.29 24.33 4.95
N ARG A 184 8.74 23.31 4.27
CA ARG A 184 9.30 22.78 3.02
C ARG A 184 8.24 22.65 1.92
N ILE A 185 8.61 23.05 0.72
CA ILE A 185 7.87 22.76 -0.51
C ILE A 185 8.63 21.64 -1.22
N TYR A 186 7.96 20.53 -1.53
CA TYR A 186 8.57 19.42 -2.26
C TYR A 186 8.38 19.55 -3.77
N ASN A 187 7.18 19.92 -4.23
CA ASN A 187 6.82 20.09 -5.64
C ASN A 187 7.36 18.96 -6.53
N ALA A 188 7.22 17.70 -6.10
CA ALA A 188 7.91 16.59 -6.73
C ALA A 188 7.24 16.07 -8.01
N SER A 189 6.18 16.72 -8.47
CA SER A 189 5.44 16.36 -9.68
C SER A 189 6.36 16.20 -10.92
N HIS A 190 7.39 17.04 -11.05
CA HIS A 190 8.36 16.97 -12.15
C HIS A 190 9.26 15.72 -12.14
N ALA A 191 9.38 15.03 -11.01
CA ALA A 191 10.22 13.85 -10.81
C ALA A 191 9.42 12.53 -10.91
N VAL A 192 8.11 12.61 -11.10
CA VAL A 192 7.18 11.48 -11.00
C VAL A 192 6.40 11.30 -12.30
N ASN A 193 6.22 10.05 -12.73
CA ASN A 193 5.39 9.70 -13.88
C ASN A 193 3.94 9.42 -13.49
N GLY A 194 3.70 8.86 -12.31
CA GLY A 194 2.36 8.45 -11.87
C GLY A 194 2.33 8.04 -10.41
N LEU A 195 1.12 7.96 -9.84
CA LEU A 195 0.87 7.54 -8.47
C LEU A 195 -0.07 6.31 -8.48
N VAL A 196 0.35 5.22 -7.86
CA VAL A 196 -0.45 4.04 -7.59
C VAL A 196 -0.69 3.96 -6.09
N THR A 197 -1.95 3.95 -5.64
CA THR A 197 -2.28 3.81 -4.21
C THR A 197 -2.80 2.42 -3.88
N LEU A 198 -2.32 1.83 -2.80
CA LEU A 198 -2.72 0.50 -2.33
C LEU A 198 -3.44 0.64 -0.98
N GLY A 199 -4.78 0.52 -0.98
CA GLY A 199 -5.59 0.60 0.23
C GLY A 199 -5.45 1.93 1.00
N THR A 200 -5.26 3.04 0.28
CA THR A 200 -5.03 4.36 0.91
C THR A 200 -6.35 5.01 1.35
N PRO A 201 -6.51 5.43 2.61
CA PRO A 201 -7.63 6.30 2.98
C PRO A 201 -7.37 7.72 2.45
N HIS A 202 -8.15 8.19 1.49
CA HIS A 202 -7.88 9.44 0.79
C HIS A 202 -8.49 10.69 1.43
N VAL A 203 -9.65 10.56 2.08
CA VAL A 203 -10.41 11.69 2.64
C VAL A 203 -10.37 11.73 4.16
N ARG A 204 -10.54 12.93 4.69
CA ARG A 204 -10.74 13.18 6.11
C ARG A 204 -12.11 12.67 6.50
N LEU A 205 -12.17 12.10 7.70
CA LEU A 205 -13.41 11.69 8.32
C LEU A 205 -14.43 12.83 8.42
N THR A 206 -15.64 12.54 7.96
CA THR A 206 -16.83 13.35 8.18
C THR A 206 -17.82 12.60 9.07
N ASP A 207 -18.64 13.33 9.82
CA ASP A 207 -19.80 12.78 10.50
C ASP A 207 -20.98 12.58 9.53
N ASP A 208 -22.09 12.08 10.04
CA ASP A 208 -23.36 11.87 9.32
C ASP A 208 -23.93 13.15 8.68
N LYS A 209 -23.45 14.32 9.09
CA LYS A 209 -23.84 15.65 8.59
C LYS A 209 -22.77 16.26 7.68
N GLY A 210 -21.75 15.50 7.29
CA GLY A 210 -20.66 15.96 6.43
C GLY A 210 -19.64 16.86 7.14
N ARG A 211 -19.69 16.99 8.47
CA ARG A 211 -18.76 17.83 9.24
C ARG A 211 -17.52 17.02 9.58
N HIS A 212 -16.33 17.60 9.39
CA HIS A 212 -15.12 16.85 9.67
C HIS A 212 -14.95 16.53 11.16
N ARG A 213 -14.52 15.30 11.48
CA ARG A 213 -14.17 14.88 12.84
C ARG A 213 -12.73 15.23 13.16
N GLU A 214 -12.52 15.88 14.31
CA GLU A 214 -11.20 16.15 14.85
C GLU A 214 -10.68 14.91 15.60
N LEU A 215 -9.75 14.20 14.97
CA LEU A 215 -8.96 13.11 15.54
C LEU A 215 -7.51 13.56 15.67
N PRO A 216 -6.70 12.85 16.48
CA PRO A 216 -5.30 13.21 16.66
C PRO A 216 -4.52 13.36 15.34
N PHE A 217 -4.80 12.58 14.30
CA PHE A 217 -4.15 12.66 12.99
C PHE A 217 -4.80 13.63 11.99
N SER A 218 -5.88 14.31 12.37
CA SER A 218 -6.70 15.09 11.45
C SER A 218 -6.03 16.38 10.94
N ARG A 219 -4.93 16.83 11.56
CA ARG A 219 -4.11 17.96 11.06
C ARG A 219 -3.55 17.69 9.67
N ASN A 220 -2.98 16.50 9.45
CA ASN A 220 -2.29 16.19 8.19
C ASN A 220 -3.28 15.99 7.04
N PHE A 221 -4.39 15.29 7.29
CA PHE A 221 -5.48 15.16 6.33
C PHE A 221 -6.10 16.51 5.97
N LYS A 222 -6.32 17.39 6.96
CA LYS A 222 -6.80 18.75 6.71
C LYS A 222 -5.86 19.53 5.79
N PHE A 223 -4.56 19.46 6.04
CA PHE A 223 -3.57 20.09 5.18
C PHE A 223 -3.66 19.57 3.74
N VAL A 224 -3.76 18.25 3.56
CA VAL A 224 -3.90 17.63 2.24
C VAL A 224 -5.13 18.15 1.51
N GLU A 225 -6.30 18.14 2.14
CA GLU A 225 -7.55 18.57 1.49
C GLU A 225 -7.58 20.06 1.19
N GLU A 226 -7.08 20.91 2.10
CA GLU A 226 -7.18 22.36 1.97
C GLU A 226 -6.05 23.00 1.16
N ARG A 227 -4.89 22.34 1.04
CA ARG A 227 -3.67 22.93 0.50
C ARG A 227 -3.02 22.13 -0.62
N CYS A 228 -3.23 20.81 -0.70
CA CYS A 228 -2.54 19.98 -1.68
C CYS A 228 -3.38 19.67 -2.93
N THR A 229 -4.57 20.23 -3.09
CA THR A 229 -5.47 19.96 -4.23
C THR A 229 -5.75 21.21 -5.06
N GLY A 230 -6.08 20.99 -6.34
CA GLY A 230 -6.37 22.05 -7.31
C GLY A 230 -5.28 23.12 -7.40
N GLU A 231 -5.68 24.36 -7.71
CA GLU A 231 -4.76 25.49 -7.90
C GLU A 231 -3.88 25.75 -6.67
N LYS A 232 -4.42 25.56 -5.46
CA LYS A 232 -3.67 25.75 -4.20
C LYS A 232 -2.52 24.75 -4.04
N GLY A 233 -2.72 23.54 -4.57
CA GLY A 233 -1.72 22.48 -4.57
C GLY A 233 -0.80 22.47 -5.79
N GLY A 234 -0.96 23.42 -6.72
CA GLY A 234 -0.21 23.47 -7.98
C GLY A 234 -0.76 22.54 -9.06
N ASP A 235 -2.03 22.13 -8.97
CA ASP A 235 -2.73 21.35 -10.00
C ASP A 235 -2.03 20.03 -10.40
N TRP A 236 -1.21 19.46 -9.53
CA TRP A 236 -0.45 18.23 -9.81
C TRP A 236 -1.36 17.06 -10.21
N GLU A 237 -2.61 17.02 -9.71
CA GLU A 237 -3.63 16.01 -10.01
C GLU A 237 -3.99 15.98 -11.51
N LYS A 238 -3.79 17.09 -12.23
CA LYS A 238 -4.00 17.18 -13.69
C LYS A 238 -2.81 16.60 -14.47
N ILE A 239 -1.64 16.53 -13.85
CA ILE A 239 -0.35 16.18 -14.49
C ILE A 239 0.06 14.75 -14.17
N ILE A 240 -0.27 14.25 -12.97
CA ILE A 240 0.16 12.94 -12.48
C ILE A 240 -1.02 11.96 -12.54
N PRO A 241 -1.06 11.02 -13.50
CA PRO A 241 -2.05 9.96 -13.53
C PRO A 241 -2.03 9.19 -12.22
N THR A 242 -3.17 9.14 -11.55
CA THR A 242 -3.34 8.45 -10.28
C THR A 242 -4.26 7.25 -10.46
N VAL A 243 -3.82 6.09 -9.98
CA VAL A 243 -4.57 4.83 -9.99
C VAL A 243 -4.78 4.35 -8.56
N CYS A 244 -6.03 4.15 -8.17
CA CYS A 244 -6.40 3.75 -6.82
C CYS A 244 -6.78 2.27 -6.77
N ILE A 245 -6.07 1.51 -5.94
CA ILE A 245 -6.27 0.07 -5.77
C ILE A 245 -6.90 -0.17 -4.39
N GLY A 246 -8.01 -0.90 -4.37
CA GLY A 246 -8.74 -1.24 -3.14
C GLY A 246 -9.02 -2.74 -3.08
N GLY A 247 -8.76 -3.36 -1.93
CA GLY A 247 -9.11 -4.75 -1.66
C GLY A 247 -10.53 -4.89 -1.10
N SER A 248 -11.22 -5.99 -1.43
CA SER A 248 -12.55 -6.34 -0.92
C SER A 248 -12.56 -7.73 -0.31
N ALA A 249 -11.96 -7.88 0.87
CA ALA A 249 -11.83 -9.15 1.59
C ALA A 249 -12.77 -9.27 2.80
N LEU A 250 -13.03 -8.16 3.50
CA LEU A 250 -13.72 -8.17 4.80
C LEU A 250 -14.82 -7.13 4.86
N GLU A 251 -15.95 -7.53 5.45
CA GLU A 251 -17.07 -6.66 5.78
C GLU A 251 -16.94 -6.13 7.21
N GLY A 252 -17.12 -4.83 7.39
CA GLY A 252 -17.26 -4.23 8.72
C GLY A 252 -18.64 -4.51 9.29
N ARG A 253 -18.70 -5.19 10.45
CA ARG A 253 -19.97 -5.59 11.06
C ARG A 253 -20.20 -4.92 12.41
N SER A 254 -21.46 -4.57 12.65
CA SER A 254 -21.96 -4.19 13.96
C SER A 254 -23.17 -5.03 14.34
N THR A 255 -23.15 -5.61 15.54
CA THR A 255 -24.19 -6.52 16.04
C THR A 255 -24.90 -5.94 17.27
N PHE A 256 -26.08 -6.48 17.59
CA PHE A 256 -26.97 -6.00 18.67
C PHE A 256 -27.26 -4.49 18.61
N GLY A 257 -27.90 -4.05 17.53
CA GLY A 257 -28.39 -2.67 17.41
C GLY A 257 -27.30 -1.59 17.45
N GLY A 258 -26.07 -1.90 17.01
CA GLY A 258 -24.98 -0.93 16.95
C GLY A 258 -24.01 -0.95 18.13
N MET A 259 -24.29 -1.76 19.18
CA MET A 259 -23.52 -1.72 20.43
C MET A 259 -22.16 -2.42 20.32
N PHE A 260 -22.08 -3.53 19.59
CA PHE A 260 -20.82 -4.25 19.39
C PHE A 260 -20.31 -4.03 17.97
N LYS A 261 -19.11 -3.47 17.84
CA LYS A 261 -18.44 -3.19 16.56
C LYS A 261 -17.15 -4.02 16.51
N ASP A 262 -16.97 -4.82 15.47
CA ASP A 262 -15.70 -5.54 15.29
C ASP A 262 -14.55 -4.58 14.93
N LEU A 263 -13.32 -5.09 14.92
CA LEU A 263 -12.12 -4.28 14.64
C LEU A 263 -12.12 -3.72 13.21
N VAL A 264 -12.73 -4.42 12.25
CA VAL A 264 -12.83 -3.99 10.85
C VAL A 264 -13.78 -2.79 10.75
N TYR A 265 -14.95 -2.89 11.38
CA TYR A 265 -15.93 -1.80 11.45
C TYR A 265 -15.30 -0.55 12.06
N GLN A 266 -14.60 -0.69 13.19
CA GLN A 266 -13.95 0.44 13.85
C GLN A 266 -12.88 1.07 12.96
N SER A 267 -12.08 0.26 12.24
CA SER A 267 -11.09 0.77 11.30
C SER A 267 -11.75 1.55 10.15
N TYR A 268 -12.83 1.02 9.57
CA TYR A 268 -13.55 1.68 8.48
C TYR A 268 -14.20 2.99 8.92
N GLU A 269 -14.79 3.02 10.12
CA GLU A 269 -15.34 4.23 10.72
C GLU A 269 -14.25 5.30 10.94
N LEU A 270 -12.99 4.89 11.19
CA LEU A 270 -11.82 5.76 11.27
C LEU A 270 -11.26 6.18 9.90
N CYS A 271 -11.66 5.55 8.80
CA CYS A 271 -11.27 5.95 7.44
C CYS A 271 -12.30 6.83 6.73
N CYS A 272 -13.60 6.58 6.89
CA CYS A 272 -14.64 7.31 6.14
C CYS A 272 -15.90 7.67 6.94
N GLY A 273 -15.90 7.50 8.26
CA GLY A 273 -17.03 7.85 9.14
C GLY A 273 -18.15 6.81 9.13
N ASP A 274 -18.04 5.79 8.29
CA ASP A 274 -18.98 4.68 8.15
C ASP A 274 -18.20 3.37 8.31
N GLY A 275 -18.50 2.64 9.38
CA GLY A 275 -17.86 1.35 9.64
C GLY A 275 -18.47 0.20 8.84
N SER A 276 -19.60 0.42 8.18
CA SER A 276 -20.26 -0.62 7.39
C SER A 276 -19.67 -0.73 5.98
N GLY A 277 -19.87 -1.90 5.37
CA GLY A 277 -19.45 -2.17 3.99
C GLY A 277 -18.15 -2.95 3.89
N THR A 278 -17.60 -3.00 2.69
CA THR A 278 -16.52 -3.92 2.30
C THR A 278 -15.20 -3.18 2.10
N GLY A 279 -14.10 -3.86 2.43
CA GLY A 279 -12.76 -3.35 2.24
C GLY A 279 -11.69 -4.41 2.49
N ASP A 280 -10.46 -3.95 2.69
CA ASP A 280 -9.28 -4.81 2.85
C ASP A 280 -8.99 -5.19 4.31
N GLY A 281 -9.92 -4.90 5.22
CA GLY A 281 -9.81 -5.11 6.66
C GLY A 281 -9.24 -3.93 7.45
N ILE A 282 -8.73 -2.89 6.77
CA ILE A 282 -8.29 -1.64 7.40
C ILE A 282 -8.93 -0.43 6.72
N THR A 283 -8.89 -0.38 5.39
CA THR A 283 -9.43 0.69 4.56
C THR A 283 -10.65 0.18 3.79
N PRO A 284 -11.82 0.82 3.93
CA PRO A 284 -13.00 0.47 3.14
C PRO A 284 -12.83 0.94 1.69
N LEU A 285 -13.42 0.22 0.72
CA LEU A 285 -13.36 0.60 -0.70
C LEU A 285 -13.82 2.05 -0.92
N LYS A 286 -14.87 2.47 -0.19
CA LYS A 286 -15.37 3.84 -0.24
C LYS A 286 -14.27 4.87 0.02
N SER A 287 -13.38 4.63 0.98
CA SER A 287 -12.26 5.54 1.30
C SER A 287 -11.08 5.35 0.33
N ALA A 288 -10.81 4.12 -0.09
CA ALA A 288 -9.76 3.80 -1.06
C ALA A 288 -10.00 4.41 -2.45
N PHE A 289 -11.26 4.61 -2.82
CA PHE A 289 -11.66 5.19 -4.10
C PHE A 289 -12.15 6.64 -3.99
N ASP A 290 -11.99 7.29 -2.84
CA ASP A 290 -12.37 8.70 -2.66
C ASP A 290 -11.22 9.65 -3.01
N MET A 291 -10.67 9.47 -4.22
CA MET A 291 -9.56 10.31 -4.73
C MET A 291 -10.05 11.11 -5.92
N ALA A 292 -10.33 12.39 -5.70
CA ALA A 292 -10.66 13.31 -6.79
C ALA A 292 -9.53 13.33 -7.85
N GLY A 293 -9.91 13.29 -9.13
CA GLY A 293 -8.96 13.29 -10.24
C GLY A 293 -8.24 11.96 -10.49
N ALA A 294 -8.48 10.90 -9.71
CA ALA A 294 -7.94 9.59 -10.04
C ALA A 294 -8.45 9.12 -11.40
N LYS A 295 -7.51 8.64 -12.22
CA LYS A 295 -7.76 8.21 -13.60
C LYS A 295 -8.33 6.80 -13.67
N ARG A 296 -8.08 5.97 -12.66
CA ARG A 296 -8.58 4.59 -12.61
C ARG A 296 -8.76 4.09 -11.19
N TYR A 297 -9.76 3.23 -11.01
CA TYR A 297 -10.01 2.47 -9.79
C TYR A 297 -9.98 0.98 -10.10
N VAL A 298 -9.24 0.21 -9.30
CA VAL A 298 -9.13 -1.25 -9.44
C VAL A 298 -9.54 -1.89 -8.11
N GLU A 299 -10.59 -2.70 -8.17
CA GLU A 299 -11.04 -3.50 -7.03
C GLU A 299 -10.44 -4.90 -7.12
N LEU A 300 -9.83 -5.35 -6.02
CA LEU A 300 -9.23 -6.67 -5.88
C LEU A 300 -10.00 -7.51 -4.86
N GLU A 301 -10.79 -8.46 -5.35
CA GLU A 301 -11.58 -9.35 -4.52
C GLU A 301 -10.69 -10.25 -3.62
N GLY A 302 -11.06 -10.36 -2.35
CA GLY A 302 -10.35 -11.24 -1.40
C GLY A 302 -8.94 -10.76 -1.01
N VAL A 303 -8.56 -9.53 -1.36
CA VAL A 303 -7.26 -8.94 -1.03
C VAL A 303 -7.32 -8.14 0.26
N LEU A 304 -6.44 -8.47 1.20
CA LEU A 304 -6.27 -7.85 2.51
C LEU A 304 -5.25 -6.71 2.49
N HIS A 305 -5.31 -5.86 3.52
CA HIS A 305 -4.50 -4.66 3.61
C HIS A 305 -2.99 -4.93 3.66
N ALA A 306 -2.59 -6.00 4.36
CA ALA A 306 -1.19 -6.30 4.63
C ALA A 306 -0.93 -7.81 4.72
N ALA A 307 0.30 -8.23 4.38
CA ALA A 307 0.75 -9.63 4.39
C ALA A 307 0.50 -10.35 5.73
N ARG A 308 0.61 -9.63 6.86
CA ARG A 308 0.47 -10.18 8.21
C ARG A 308 -0.96 -10.63 8.56
N MET A 309 -1.95 -10.37 7.70
CA MET A 309 -3.36 -10.69 7.95
C MET A 309 -3.75 -12.11 7.51
N GLY A 310 -2.79 -12.93 7.06
CA GLY A 310 -2.99 -14.37 6.85
C GLY A 310 -3.65 -14.78 5.52
N GLY A 311 -3.79 -13.85 4.57
CA GLY A 311 -4.34 -14.11 3.23
C GLY A 311 -3.58 -13.36 2.13
N LYS A 312 -4.19 -13.29 0.94
CA LYS A 312 -3.63 -12.50 -0.16
C LYS A 312 -3.63 -11.02 0.22
N TRP A 313 -2.58 -10.29 -0.15
CA TRP A 313 -2.50 -8.84 0.02
C TRP A 313 -1.99 -8.22 -1.28
N TYR A 314 -1.99 -6.88 -1.39
CA TYR A 314 -1.62 -6.17 -2.61
C TYR A 314 -0.28 -6.61 -3.23
N GLY A 315 0.70 -6.98 -2.39
CA GLY A 315 2.00 -7.45 -2.85
C GLY A 315 2.15 -8.96 -3.01
N SER A 316 1.07 -9.74 -2.93
CA SER A 316 1.08 -11.18 -3.24
C SER A 316 1.42 -11.42 -4.71
N ASP A 317 2.19 -12.47 -5.01
CA ASP A 317 2.72 -12.72 -6.36
C ASP A 317 1.61 -12.96 -7.39
N ASP A 318 0.49 -13.56 -6.98
CA ASP A 318 -0.70 -13.83 -7.80
C ASP A 318 -1.71 -12.67 -7.82
N VAL A 319 -1.37 -11.53 -7.20
CA VAL A 319 -2.22 -10.33 -7.13
C VAL A 319 -1.60 -9.16 -7.90
N ILE A 320 -0.27 -9.08 -7.99
CA ILE A 320 0.43 -7.90 -8.54
C ILE A 320 0.00 -7.58 -9.96
N ASP A 321 -0.13 -8.58 -10.83
CA ASP A 321 -0.46 -8.34 -12.25
C ASP A 321 -1.85 -7.70 -12.41
N SER A 322 -2.79 -8.03 -11.52
CA SER A 322 -4.16 -7.49 -11.53
C SER A 322 -4.23 -5.98 -11.29
N TRP A 323 -3.20 -5.37 -10.69
CA TRP A 323 -3.14 -3.92 -10.53
C TRP A 323 -1.96 -3.26 -11.26
N LEU A 324 -0.85 -3.97 -11.47
CA LEU A 324 0.34 -3.40 -12.08
C LEU A 324 0.11 -3.05 -13.54
N GLU A 325 -0.40 -3.99 -14.35
CA GLU A 325 -0.69 -3.77 -15.77
C GLU A 325 -1.66 -2.61 -15.99
N PRO A 326 -2.87 -2.59 -15.39
CA PRO A 326 -3.79 -1.48 -15.59
C PRO A 326 -3.24 -0.15 -15.05
N SER A 327 -2.33 -0.18 -14.07
CA SER A 327 -1.65 1.02 -13.59
C SER A 327 -0.64 1.57 -14.60
N LEU A 328 0.23 0.72 -15.13
CA LEU A 328 1.23 1.12 -16.12
C LEU A 328 0.57 1.58 -17.43
N ASP A 329 -0.50 0.92 -17.86
CA ASP A 329 -1.31 1.35 -19.00
C ASP A 329 -1.94 2.73 -18.78
N THR A 330 -2.41 3.01 -17.56
CA THR A 330 -2.98 4.33 -17.24
C THR A 330 -1.91 5.43 -17.20
N ILE A 331 -0.69 5.09 -16.77
CA ILE A 331 0.41 6.05 -16.59
C ILE A 331 1.14 6.33 -17.92
N PHE A 332 1.36 5.29 -18.73
CA PHE A 332 2.22 5.35 -19.92
C PHE A 332 1.46 5.07 -21.23
N GLY A 333 0.24 4.54 -21.15
CA GLY A 333 -0.59 4.31 -22.32
C GLY A 333 -1.16 5.60 -22.90
N PRO A 334 -1.87 5.51 -24.04
CA PRO A 334 -2.53 6.67 -24.63
C PRO A 334 -3.56 7.28 -23.65
N PRO A 335 -3.80 8.59 -23.72
CA PRO A 335 -4.82 9.23 -22.90
C PRO A 335 -6.16 8.52 -23.09
N VAL A 336 -6.77 8.07 -21.99
CA VAL A 336 -8.14 7.54 -22.02
C VAL A 336 -9.07 8.72 -22.28
N GLU A 337 -9.88 8.67 -23.35
CA GLU A 337 -10.91 9.68 -23.58
C GLU A 337 -11.86 9.74 -22.37
N GLU A 338 -11.97 10.90 -21.74
CA GLU A 338 -12.90 11.13 -20.63
C GLU A 338 -14.33 11.09 -21.17
N VAL A 339 -15.02 9.97 -20.97
CA VAL A 339 -16.48 9.94 -21.09
C VAL A 339 -17.04 10.53 -19.79
N GLU A 340 -17.61 11.74 -19.86
CA GLU A 340 -18.25 12.39 -18.72
C GLU A 340 -19.30 11.45 -18.07
N GLY A 341 -19.10 11.09 -16.80
CA GLY A 341 -20.14 10.51 -15.94
C GLY A 341 -19.93 9.07 -15.45
N THR A 342 -18.92 8.33 -15.88
CA THR A 342 -18.69 6.94 -15.41
C THR A 342 -17.45 6.80 -14.52
N ARG A 343 -17.65 6.48 -13.24
CA ARG A 343 -16.60 5.90 -12.39
C ARG A 343 -16.30 4.50 -12.92
N ASN A 344 -15.27 4.35 -13.74
CA ASN A 344 -14.84 3.05 -14.27
C ASN A 344 -14.12 2.26 -13.16
N VAL A 345 -14.90 1.56 -12.32
CA VAL A 345 -14.39 0.56 -11.39
C VAL A 345 -14.17 -0.72 -12.19
N PHE A 346 -12.91 -1.10 -12.41
CA PHE A 346 -12.59 -2.38 -13.03
C PHE A 346 -12.48 -3.45 -11.95
N LYS A 347 -13.35 -4.47 -12.02
CA LYS A 347 -13.19 -5.69 -11.24
C LYS A 347 -12.30 -6.65 -12.01
N THR A 348 -11.17 -7.04 -11.44
CA THR A 348 -10.34 -8.11 -11.99
C THR A 348 -10.84 -9.45 -11.47
N THR A 349 -11.77 -10.08 -12.19
CA THR A 349 -12.15 -11.49 -11.95
C THR A 349 -11.25 -12.40 -12.79
N THR A 350 -10.47 -13.26 -12.13
CA THR A 350 -9.88 -14.44 -12.78
C THR A 350 -10.98 -15.47 -13.01
N GLU A 351 -11.26 -15.80 -14.26
CA GLU A 351 -12.19 -16.86 -14.63
C GLU A 351 -11.70 -18.21 -14.06
N LEU A 352 -12.59 -18.90 -13.34
CA LEU A 352 -12.39 -20.28 -12.91
C LEU A 352 -12.47 -21.23 -14.13
N PRO A 353 -11.61 -22.27 -14.23
CA PRO A 353 -11.71 -23.23 -15.31
C PRO A 353 -12.96 -24.11 -15.10
N GLN A 354 -13.92 -24.05 -16.03
CA GLN A 354 -15.00 -25.03 -16.07
C GLN A 354 -14.43 -26.41 -16.41
N LYS A 355 -14.54 -27.33 -15.44
CA LYS A 355 -14.27 -28.76 -15.60
C LYS A 355 -15.24 -29.35 -16.64
N GLY A 356 -14.69 -30.24 -17.45
CA GLY A 356 -15.38 -30.82 -18.60
C GLY A 356 -16.49 -31.82 -18.27
N SER A 357 -17.35 -31.97 -19.28
CA SER A 357 -18.02 -33.18 -19.75
C SER A 357 -18.74 -34.08 -18.73
N SER A 358 -20.07 -34.08 -18.83
CA SER A 358 -20.81 -35.33 -18.97
C SER A 358 -21.97 -35.18 -19.95
N ARG A 359 -22.07 -36.19 -20.81
CA ARG A 359 -22.97 -36.38 -21.95
C ARG A 359 -24.44 -36.53 -21.53
N THR A 360 -25.29 -35.95 -22.37
CA THR A 360 -26.54 -36.50 -22.96
C THR A 360 -27.51 -37.27 -22.07
N VAL A 361 -28.76 -36.80 -21.97
CA VAL A 361 -29.97 -37.55 -22.42
C VAL A 361 -31.04 -36.55 -22.89
N VAL A 362 -31.54 -36.80 -24.09
CA VAL A 362 -32.69 -36.16 -24.75
C VAL A 362 -33.97 -36.72 -24.15
N HIS A 363 -35.00 -35.88 -23.92
CA HIS A 363 -36.37 -36.30 -24.20
C HIS A 363 -37.26 -35.11 -24.59
N ASP A 364 -37.77 -35.22 -25.81
CA ASP A 364 -38.94 -34.57 -26.40
C ASP A 364 -40.18 -34.65 -25.49
N GLY A 365 -41.10 -33.68 -25.65
CA GLY A 365 -42.52 -33.93 -25.40
C GLY A 365 -43.34 -32.77 -24.84
N ASP A 366 -44.00 -32.08 -25.76
CA ASP A 366 -45.38 -31.57 -25.68
C ASP A 366 -45.84 -30.46 -24.69
N ARG A 367 -46.28 -29.37 -25.34
CA ARG A 367 -47.52 -28.60 -25.13
C ARG A 367 -48.39 -28.97 -23.92
N VAL A 368 -48.87 -27.94 -23.20
CA VAL A 368 -50.29 -27.51 -23.23
C VAL A 368 -50.42 -26.14 -22.53
N GLN A 369 -50.94 -25.17 -23.28
CA GLN A 369 -51.60 -23.94 -22.81
C GLN A 369 -52.81 -24.31 -21.94
N ASN A 370 -53.05 -23.60 -20.84
CA ASN A 370 -54.41 -23.29 -20.41
C ASN A 370 -54.41 -22.02 -19.54
N ASP A 371 -54.99 -20.96 -20.10
CA ASP A 371 -55.65 -19.89 -19.37
C ASP A 371 -56.81 -20.44 -18.56
N VAL A 372 -56.98 -19.98 -17.32
CA VAL A 372 -58.28 -19.86 -16.66
C VAL A 372 -58.22 -18.65 -15.71
N THR A 373 -58.93 -17.60 -16.12
CA THR A 373 -59.65 -16.52 -15.38
C THR A 373 -59.19 -16.08 -13.99
#